data_AF-A0A7C2VNJ4-F1
#
_entry.id   AF-A0A7C2VNJ4-F1
#
_cell.length_a   1.000
_cell.length_b   1.000
_cell.length_c   1.000
_cell.angle_alpha   90.00
_cell.angle_beta   90.00
_cell.angle_gamma   90.00
#
_symmetry.space_group_name_H-M   'P 1'
#
loop_
_entity.id
_entity.type
_entity.pdbx_description
1 polymer ?
#
loop_
_entity_poly.entity_id
_entity_poly.type
_entity_poly.pdbx_seq_one_letter_code
_entity_poly.pdbx_strand_id
1 'polypeptide(L)'
;MESERRQELQARLRSIEGHVRGLQRMLEQGSSCLDIVRQIQAVQGALDRVVALLLEHHLDTCLAAAIRGDDPAERERVLRDLLAVLPGVRSGPRPTRSAAERRGSDGR
;
A
#
# COMPACT_ATOMS: atom_id res chain seq x y z
N MET A 1 8.01 10.35 -14.25
CA MET A 1 6.85 9.58 -14.75
C MET A 1 6.35 10.11 -16.07
N GLU A 2 6.49 9.30 -17.11
CA GLU A 2 5.91 9.50 -18.44
C GLU A 2 4.38 9.59 -18.41
N SER A 3 3.80 10.27 -19.41
CA SER A 3 2.36 10.55 -19.48
C SER A 3 1.51 9.29 -19.56
N GLU A 4 1.92 8.30 -20.35
CA GLU A 4 1.17 7.06 -20.58
C GLU A 4 1.08 6.20 -19.31
N ARG A 5 2.21 5.97 -18.62
CA ARG A 5 2.23 5.22 -17.34
C ARG A 5 1.37 5.91 -16.27
N ARG A 6 1.33 7.25 -16.25
CA ARG A 6 0.46 8.02 -15.34
C ARG A 6 -1.01 7.79 -15.65
N GLN A 7 -1.40 7.79 -16.93
CA GLN A 7 -2.77 7.51 -17.35
C GLN A 7 -3.21 6.09 -17.00
N GLU A 8 -2.32 5.10 -17.18
CA GLU A 8 -2.57 3.72 -16.79
C GLU A 8 -2.82 3.58 -15.28
N LEU A 9 -1.94 4.15 -14.46
CA LEU A 9 -2.09 4.16 -13.00
C LEU A 9 -3.40 4.82 -12.58
N GLN A 10 -3.75 5.97 -13.18
CA GLN A 10 -5.03 6.63 -12.92
C GLN A 10 -6.23 5.76 -13.34
N ALA A 11 -6.17 5.06 -14.46
CA ALA A 11 -7.24 4.16 -14.90
C ALA A 11 -7.46 3.01 -13.90
N ARG A 12 -6.37 2.41 -13.40
CA ARG A 12 -6.43 1.37 -12.37
C ARG A 12 -7.02 1.90 -11.06
N LEU A 13 -6.60 3.09 -10.62
CA LEU A 13 -7.15 3.73 -9.42
C LEU A 13 -8.65 4.04 -9.56
N ARG A 14 -9.11 4.53 -10.72
CA ARG A 14 -10.55 4.72 -11.00
C ARG A 14 -11.35 3.42 -10.94
N SER A 15 -10.79 2.31 -11.44
CA SER A 15 -11.41 0.99 -11.32
C SER A 15 -11.51 0.54 -9.85
N ILE A 16 -10.45 0.71 -9.07
CA ILE A 16 -10.43 0.41 -7.63
C ILE A 16 -11.47 1.23 -6.88
N GLU A 17 -11.58 2.53 -7.15
CA GLU A 17 -12.60 3.41 -6.59
C GLU A 17 -14.02 2.89 -6.88
N GLY A 18 -14.26 2.40 -8.11
CA GLY A 18 -15.51 1.74 -8.49
C GLY A 18 -15.80 0.48 -7.67
N HIS A 19 -14.78 -0.35 -7.40
CA HIS A 19 -14.91 -1.53 -6.55
C HIS A 19 -15.21 -1.16 -5.09
N VAL A 20 -14.57 -0.12 -4.55
CA VAL A 20 -14.82 0.37 -3.18
C VAL A 20 -16.26 0.87 -3.04
N ARG A 21 -16.77 1.64 -4.02
CA ARG A 21 -18.20 1.98 -4.07
C ARG A 21 -19.10 0.74 -4.15
N GLY A 22 -18.66 -0.30 -4.86
CA GLY A 22 -19.35 -1.58 -4.92
C GLY A 22 -19.48 -2.25 -3.55
N LEU A 23 -18.41 -2.22 -2.74
CA LEU A 23 -18.42 -2.75 -1.38
C LEU A 23 -19.45 -2.04 -0.48
N GLN A 24 -19.59 -0.72 -0.61
CA GLN A 24 -20.62 0.03 0.13
C GLN A 24 -22.03 -0.43 -0.23
N ARG A 25 -22.32 -0.61 -1.52
CA ARG A 25 -23.62 -1.15 -1.97
C ARG A 25 -23.86 -2.59 -1.49
N MET A 26 -22.82 -3.43 -1.47
CA MET A 26 -22.93 -4.80 -0.96
C MET A 26 -23.33 -4.81 0.52
N LEU A 27 -22.78 -3.89 1.32
CA LEU A 27 -23.17 -3.72 2.73
C LEU A 27 -24.62 -3.25 2.87
N GLU A 28 -25.02 -2.23 2.12
CA GLU A 28 -26.39 -1.70 2.12
C GLU A 28 -27.43 -2.76 1.72
N GLN A 29 -27.06 -3.65 0.80
CA GLN A 29 -27.92 -4.73 0.29
C GLN A 29 -27.90 -5.99 1.16
N GLY A 30 -27.13 -6.02 2.25
CA GLY A 30 -27.03 -7.18 3.13
C GLY A 30 -26.35 -8.39 2.47
N SER A 31 -25.38 -8.16 1.59
CA SER A 31 -24.58 -9.24 0.98
C SER A 31 -23.85 -10.06 2.05
N SER A 32 -23.57 -11.33 1.74
CA SER A 32 -22.84 -12.23 2.64
C SER A 32 -21.48 -11.66 3.06
N CYS A 33 -21.15 -11.79 4.34
CA CYS A 33 -19.84 -11.39 4.89
C CYS A 33 -18.68 -12.02 4.11
N LEU A 34 -18.82 -13.28 3.67
CA LEU A 34 -17.77 -13.97 2.93
C LEU A 34 -17.54 -13.35 1.55
N ASP A 35 -18.59 -12.92 0.88
CA ASP A 35 -18.48 -12.30 -0.45
C ASP A 35 -17.90 -10.89 -0.35
N ILE A 36 -18.26 -10.14 0.69
CA ILE A 36 -17.65 -8.84 0.99
C ILE A 36 -16.15 -9.01 1.25
N VAL A 37 -15.75 -10.00 2.04
CA VAL A 37 -14.32 -10.30 2.30
C VAL A 37 -13.58 -10.66 1.01
N ARG A 38 -14.16 -11.52 0.17
CA ARG A 38 -13.57 -11.85 -1.14
C ARG A 38 -13.40 -10.62 -2.03
N GLN A 39 -14.38 -9.74 -2.06
CA GLN A 39 -14.31 -8.51 -2.84
C GLN A 39 -13.27 -7.53 -2.27
N ILE A 40 -13.11 -7.44 -0.95
CA ILE A 40 -12.02 -6.67 -0.32
C ILE A 40 -10.66 -7.23 -0.72
N GLN A 41 -10.48 -8.56 -0.71
CA GLN A 41 -9.23 -9.20 -1.14
C GLN A 41 -8.92 -8.91 -2.61
N ALA A 42 -9.94 -8.90 -3.48
CA ALA A 42 -9.78 -8.49 -4.88
C ALA A 42 -9.33 -7.03 -5.00
N VAL A 43 -9.86 -6.13 -4.18
CA VAL A 43 -9.42 -4.72 -4.11
C VAL A 43 -7.98 -4.59 -3.62
N GLN A 44 -7.60 -5.34 -2.58
CA GLN A 44 -6.23 -5.38 -2.08
C GLN A 44 -5.26 -5.83 -3.18
N GLY A 45 -5.55 -6.94 -3.87
CA GLY A 45 -4.72 -7.40 -4.98
C GLY A 45 -4.65 -6.42 -6.16
N ALA A 46 -5.69 -5.62 -6.38
CA ALA A 46 -5.66 -4.54 -7.36
C ALA A 46 -4.75 -3.38 -6.93
N LEU A 47 -4.77 -3.01 -5.65
CA LEU A 47 -3.85 -2.02 -5.07
C LEU A 47 -2.39 -2.51 -5.10
N ASP A 48 -2.14 -3.78 -4.79
CA ASP A 48 -0.80 -4.38 -4.85
C ASP A 48 -0.21 -4.28 -6.25
N ARG A 49 -1.02 -4.47 -7.30
CA ARG A 49 -0.59 -4.24 -8.68
C ARG A 49 -0.22 -2.79 -8.96
N VAL A 50 -0.94 -1.82 -8.40
CA VAL A 50 -0.60 -0.39 -8.53
C VAL A 50 0.73 -0.11 -7.84
N VAL A 51 0.95 -0.65 -6.63
CA VAL A 51 2.21 -0.53 -5.91
C VAL A 51 3.36 -1.11 -6.73
N ALA A 52 3.19 -2.31 -7.30
CA ALA A 52 4.22 -2.94 -8.13
C ALA A 52 4.62 -2.06 -9.33
N LEU A 53 3.66 -1.49 -10.05
CA LEU A 53 3.93 -0.60 -11.20
C LEU A 53 4.63 0.71 -10.81
N LEU A 54 4.33 1.24 -9.61
CA LEU A 54 5.02 2.41 -9.06
C LEU A 54 6.46 2.08 -8.68
N LEU A 55 6.68 0.93 -8.02
CA LEU A 55 8.01 0.47 -7.63
C LEU A 55 8.89 0.17 -8.84
N GLU A 56 8.36 -0.54 -9.83
CA GLU A 56 9.05 -0.79 -11.11
C GLU A 56 9.53 0.54 -11.73
N HIS A 57 8.65 1.54 -11.82
CA HIS A 57 9.05 2.85 -12.35
C HIS A 57 10.16 3.53 -11.52
N HIS A 58 10.11 3.41 -10.19
CA HIS A 58 11.13 3.97 -9.32
C HIS A 58 12.49 3.28 -9.50
N LEU A 59 12.49 1.96 -9.69
CA LEU A 59 13.69 1.19 -10.01
C LEU A 59 14.30 1.64 -11.35
N ASP A 60 13.48 1.79 -12.39
CA ASP A 60 13.92 2.16 -13.73
C ASP A 60 14.42 3.60 -13.84
N THR A 61 14.01 4.48 -12.93
CA THR A 61 14.34 5.91 -12.99
C THR A 61 15.29 6.33 -11.88
N CYS A 62 14.81 6.40 -10.65
CA CYS A 62 15.58 6.92 -9.51
C CYS A 62 16.75 6.01 -9.15
N LEU A 63 16.52 4.70 -9.02
CA LEU A 63 17.61 3.78 -8.68
C LEU A 63 18.61 3.65 -9.84
N ALA A 64 18.13 3.50 -11.08
CA ALA A 64 18.99 3.45 -12.25
C ALA A 64 19.87 4.71 -12.38
N ALA A 65 19.33 5.90 -12.09
CA ALA A 65 20.11 7.14 -12.07
C ALA A 65 21.15 7.16 -10.94
N ALA A 66 20.75 6.81 -9.71
CA ALA A 66 21.66 6.79 -8.55
C ALA A 66 22.79 5.75 -8.66
N ILE A 67 22.56 4.64 -9.39
CA ILE A 67 23.61 3.65 -9.68
C ILE A 67 24.63 4.19 -10.68
N ARG A 68 24.17 4.93 -11.71
CA ARG A 68 25.04 5.54 -12.73
C ARG A 68 25.77 6.78 -12.22
N GLY A 69 25.24 7.44 -11.19
CA GLY A 69 25.88 8.58 -10.55
C GLY A 69 27.04 8.19 -9.62
N ASP A 70 27.90 9.17 -9.35
CA ASP A 70 29.11 9.01 -8.54
C ASP A 70 28.88 9.32 -7.04
N ASP A 71 27.66 9.65 -6.62
CA ASP A 71 27.33 9.95 -5.22
C ASP A 71 26.86 8.68 -4.46
N PRO A 72 27.67 8.13 -3.54
CA PRO A 72 27.28 6.97 -2.73
C PRO A 72 26.14 7.29 -1.75
N ALA A 73 26.03 8.53 -1.28
CA ALA A 73 25.00 8.92 -0.32
C ALA A 73 23.61 8.96 -0.98
N GLU A 74 23.53 9.45 -2.23
CA GLU A 74 22.31 9.39 -3.03
C GLU A 74 21.85 7.93 -3.24
N ARG A 75 22.79 7.04 -3.57
CA ARG A 75 22.52 5.61 -3.78
C ARG A 75 21.98 4.93 -2.52
N GLU A 76 22.62 5.19 -1.38
CA GLU A 76 22.15 4.66 -0.10
C GLU A 76 20.75 5.18 0.25
N ARG A 77 20.49 6.47 0.03
CA ARG A 77 19.17 7.07 0.28
C ARG A 77 18.07 6.40 -0.55
N VAL A 78 18.29 6.25 -1.86
CA VAL A 78 17.30 5.64 -2.76
C VAL A 78 17.02 4.18 -2.38
N LEU A 79 18.06 3.41 -2.03
CA LEU A 79 17.90 2.03 -1.55
C LEU A 79 17.10 1.97 -0.24
N ARG A 80 17.38 2.87 0.70
CA ARG A 80 16.67 2.95 1.98
C ARG A 80 15.18 3.30 1.79
N ASP A 81 14.88 4.23 0.90
CA ASP A 81 13.51 4.62 0.55
C ASP A 81 12.72 3.42 -0.01
N LEU A 82 13.34 2.63 -0.90
CA LEU A 82 12.76 1.39 -1.43
C LEU A 82 12.52 0.33 -0.35
N LEU A 83 13.50 0.09 0.52
CA LEU A 83 13.36 -0.88 1.60
C LEU A 83 12.26 -0.50 2.60
N ALA A 84 12.01 0.79 2.81
CA ALA A 84 11.03 1.28 3.76
C ALA A 84 9.57 0.99 3.37
N VAL A 85 9.31 0.71 2.09
CA VAL A 85 7.97 0.50 1.53
C VAL A 85 7.67 -0.97 1.18
N LEU A 86 8.67 -1.85 1.21
CA LEU A 86 8.49 -3.27 0.92
C LEU A 86 7.79 -4.01 2.10
N PRO A 87 6.73 -4.78 1.81
CA PRO A 87 6.09 -5.61 2.84
C PRO A 87 7.09 -6.66 3.37
N GLY A 88 7.17 -6.79 4.70
CA GLY A 88 8.06 -7.74 5.38
C GLY A 88 9.42 -7.20 5.83
N VAL A 89 9.90 -6.09 5.24
CA VAL A 89 11.16 -5.45 5.68
C VAL A 89 10.97 -4.64 6.97
N ARG A 90 9.73 -4.20 7.26
CA ARG A 90 9.32 -3.70 8.59
C ARG A 90 8.90 -4.87 9.50
N SER A 91 9.88 -5.61 10.00
CA SER A 91 9.70 -6.59 11.07
C SER A 91 9.95 -5.93 12.43
N GLY A 92 9.03 -5.07 12.85
CA GLY A 92 8.91 -4.62 14.25
C GLY A 92 7.50 -4.93 14.73
N PRO A 93 7.31 -5.37 15.98
CA PRO A 93 5.97 -5.72 16.48
C PRO A 93 5.05 -4.51 16.34
N ARG A 94 3.89 -4.69 15.70
CA ARG A 94 2.80 -3.71 15.73
C ARG A 94 2.56 -3.36 17.20
N PRO A 95 2.59 -2.08 17.62
CA PRO A 95 2.14 -1.71 18.95
C PRO A 95 0.66 -2.06 19.05
N THR A 96 0.36 -3.21 19.68
CA THR A 96 -1.01 -3.58 20.00
C THR A 96 -1.52 -2.54 21.00
N ARG A 97 -2.67 -1.93 20.69
CA ARG A 97 -3.33 -0.87 21.45
C ARG A 97 -3.88 -1.34 22.81
N SER A 98 -3.19 -2.21 23.55
CA SER A 98 -3.70 -2.86 24.77
C SER A 98 -2.87 -2.62 26.04
N ALA A 99 -1.75 -1.90 26.00
CA ALA A 99 -0.95 -1.66 27.20
C ALA A 99 -1.36 -0.42 28.01
N ALA A 100 -2.11 0.53 27.42
CA ALA A 100 -2.47 1.79 28.07
C ALA A 100 -3.84 1.79 28.79
N GLU A 101 -4.71 0.81 28.54
CA GLU A 101 -6.12 0.84 29.02
C GLU A 101 -6.40 -0.08 30.23
N ARG A 102 -5.37 -0.69 30.84
CA ARG A 102 -5.55 -1.65 31.97
C ARG A 102 -5.03 -1.14 33.32
N ARG A 103 -4.92 0.17 33.52
CA ARG A 103 -4.66 0.74 34.86
C ARG A 103 -5.71 1.80 35.16
N GLY A 104 -6.65 1.47 36.04
CA GLY A 104 -7.38 2.50 36.80
C GLY A 104 -8.91 2.40 36.89
N SER A 105 -9.57 1.29 36.54
CA SER A 105 -10.99 1.09 36.86
C SER A 105 -11.25 0.36 38.19
N ASP A 106 -10.26 0.24 39.06
CA ASP A 106 -10.44 -0.32 40.41
C ASP A 106 -10.27 0.77 41.46
N GLY A 107 -11.42 1.33 41.85
CA GLY A 107 -11.59 2.37 42.86
C GLY A 107 -13.00 2.27 43.41
N ARG A 108 -13.26 1.20 44.17
CA ARG A 108 -14.39 1.05 45.10
C ARG A 108 -13.92 0.29 46.33
#